data_AF-A0A520BL43-F1
#
_entry.id   AF-A0A520BL43-F1
#
_cell.length_a   1.000
_cell.length_b   1.000
_cell.length_c   1.000
_cell.angle_alpha   90.00
_cell.angle_beta   90.00
_cell.angle_gamma   90.00
#
_symmetry.space_group_name_H-M   'P 1'
#
loop_
_entity.id
_entity.type
_entity.pdbx_description
1 polymer ?
#
loop_
_entity_poly.entity_id
_entity_poly.type
_entity_poly.pdbx_seq_one_letter_code
_entity_poly.pdbx_strand_id
1 'polypeptide(L)'
;MTSPHTDADLAMRTASAELIARPPAPVPPDAAALRAGLARIADTGLDVVLQRLVDDAPQGSATDALAALLRPPEQSRDEAQEIDWAVRHWQACRAAGQLDEETETDFGEYWRRIEWSAIRQHLVLLGQGHAEERRLLARIAKTSARYVALGFLKRAMEARYPEFFDLGFSLR
;
A
#
# COMPACT_ATOMS: atom_id res chain seq x y z
N MET A 1 25.06 21.31 -6.07
CA MET A 1 24.74 20.04 -5.39
C MET A 1 23.29 20.13 -4.95
N THR A 2 22.37 19.49 -5.67
CA THR A 2 20.98 19.32 -5.19
C THR A 2 20.98 18.39 -3.98
N SER A 3 20.16 18.70 -2.98
CA SER A 3 20.06 17.85 -1.78
C SER A 3 19.32 16.55 -2.13
N PRO A 4 19.60 15.42 -1.45
CA PRO A 4 18.97 14.13 -1.74
C PRO A 4 17.43 14.15 -1.65
N HIS A 5 16.84 15.06 -0.87
CA HIS A 5 15.38 15.28 -0.85
C HIS A 5 14.84 15.89 -2.14
N THR A 6 15.59 16.78 -2.80
CA THR A 6 15.20 17.42 -4.06
C THR A 6 15.16 16.40 -5.20
N ASP A 7 16.11 15.46 -5.22
CA ASP A 7 16.19 14.43 -6.25
C ASP A 7 15.03 13.41 -6.13
N ALA A 8 14.65 13.04 -4.90
CA ALA A 8 13.52 12.14 -4.65
C ALA A 8 12.17 12.77 -5.03
N ASP A 9 11.96 14.06 -4.70
CA ASP A 9 10.73 14.78 -5.09
C ASP A 9 10.61 14.90 -6.61
N LEU A 10 11.72 15.20 -7.31
CA LEU A 10 11.73 15.23 -8.78
C LEU A 10 11.42 13.86 -9.39
N ALA A 11 12.05 12.79 -8.88
CA ALA A 11 11.78 11.44 -9.33
C ALA A 11 10.30 11.05 -9.13
N MET A 12 9.72 11.38 -7.97
CA MET A 12 8.31 11.11 -7.69
C MET A 12 7.38 11.89 -8.63
N ARG A 13 7.66 13.17 -8.89
CA ARG A 13 6.87 13.98 -9.85
C ARG A 13 6.91 13.38 -11.25
N THR A 14 8.09 13.01 -11.72
CA THR A 14 8.27 12.41 -13.06
C THR A 14 7.51 11.09 -13.17
N ALA A 15 7.67 10.19 -12.21
CA ALA A 15 6.98 8.90 -12.21
C ALA A 15 5.46 9.07 -12.10
N SER A 16 4.98 10.00 -11.27
CA SER A 16 3.55 10.32 -11.14
C SER A 16 2.96 10.85 -12.45
N ALA A 17 3.67 11.76 -13.12
CA ALA A 17 3.24 12.28 -14.41
C ALA A 17 3.16 11.17 -15.48
N GLU A 18 4.08 10.20 -15.45
CA GLU A 18 4.04 9.05 -16.34
C GLU A 18 2.83 8.14 -16.06
N LEU A 19 2.51 7.86 -14.80
CA LEU A 19 1.32 7.08 -14.43
C LEU A 19 0.03 7.74 -14.90
N ILE A 20 -0.06 9.07 -14.83
CA ILE A 20 -1.22 9.83 -15.30
C ILE A 20 -1.31 9.81 -16.83
N ALA A 21 -0.19 10.03 -17.52
CA ALA A 21 -0.15 10.06 -18.97
C ALA A 21 -0.41 8.69 -19.59
N ARG A 22 0.03 7.62 -18.91
CA ARG A 22 -0.11 6.23 -19.36
C ARG A 22 -0.45 5.33 -18.18
N PRO A 23 -1.74 5.29 -17.79
CA PRO A 23 -2.20 4.40 -16.73
C PRO A 23 -1.92 2.94 -17.09
N PRO A 24 -1.36 2.14 -16.18
CA PRO A 24 -1.18 0.72 -16.42
C PRO A 24 -2.54 0.03 -16.55
N ALA A 25 -2.58 -1.06 -17.32
CA ALA A 25 -3.77 -1.89 -17.39
C ALA A 25 -4.10 -2.46 -16.00
N PRO A 26 -5.39 -2.51 -15.61
CA PRO A 26 -5.77 -3.14 -14.36
C PRO A 26 -5.40 -4.62 -14.39
N VAL A 27 -4.73 -5.07 -13.34
CA VAL A 27 -4.37 -6.48 -13.15
C VAL A 27 -5.21 -7.00 -11.99
N PRO A 28 -6.05 -8.02 -12.20
CA PRO A 28 -6.79 -8.64 -11.11
C PRO A 28 -5.83 -9.13 -10.01
N PRO A 29 -6.23 -9.03 -8.73
CA PRO A 29 -5.40 -9.48 -7.62
C PRO A 29 -5.16 -10.99 -7.71
N ASP A 30 -3.90 -11.41 -7.58
CA ASP A 30 -3.55 -12.83 -7.51
C ASP A 30 -3.90 -13.40 -6.13
N ALA A 31 -5.07 -14.03 -6.04
CA ALA A 31 -5.56 -14.62 -4.80
C ALA A 31 -4.66 -15.75 -4.26
N ALA A 32 -3.94 -16.47 -5.13
CA ALA A 32 -3.01 -17.51 -4.70
C ALA A 32 -1.77 -16.90 -4.06
N ALA A 33 -1.20 -15.86 -4.68
CA ALA A 33 -0.06 -15.14 -4.14
C ALA A 33 -0.41 -14.40 -2.83
N LEU A 34 -1.59 -13.76 -2.76
CA LEU A 34 -2.07 -13.15 -1.52
C LEU A 34 -2.24 -14.16 -0.40
N ARG A 35 -2.78 -15.35 -0.70
CA ARG A 35 -2.90 -16.45 0.27
C ARG A 35 -1.53 -16.91 0.76
N ALA A 36 -0.54 -17.03 -0.13
CA ALA A 36 0.83 -17.38 0.25
C ALA A 36 1.43 -16.34 1.21
N GLY A 37 1.19 -15.05 0.97
CA GLY A 37 1.57 -13.97 1.89
C GLY A 37 0.90 -14.06 3.26
N LEU A 38 -0.42 -14.27 3.29
CA LEU A 38 -1.19 -14.40 4.54
C LEU A 38 -0.75 -15.63 5.34
N ALA A 39 -0.40 -16.74 4.68
CA ALA A 39 0.12 -17.95 5.31
C ALA A 39 1.47 -17.75 6.03
N ARG A 40 2.22 -16.69 5.69
CA ARG A 40 3.44 -16.31 6.44
C ARG A 40 3.10 -15.69 7.81
N ILE A 41 1.86 -15.21 7.99
CA ILE A 41 1.40 -14.52 9.20
C ILE A 41 0.58 -15.47 10.08
N ALA A 42 -0.36 -16.23 9.50
CA ALA A 42 -1.15 -17.23 10.21
C ALA A 42 -1.59 -18.37 9.28
N ASP A 43 -1.64 -19.59 9.82
CA ASP A 43 -1.99 -20.79 9.06
C ASP A 43 -3.47 -20.84 8.65
N THR A 44 -4.37 -20.22 9.44
CA THR A 44 -5.83 -20.23 9.21
C THR A 44 -6.48 -18.93 9.68
N GLY A 45 -7.77 -18.72 9.35
CA GLY A 45 -8.58 -17.64 9.91
C GLY A 45 -8.49 -16.29 9.18
N LEU A 46 -7.81 -16.25 8.03
CA LEU A 46 -7.63 -15.03 7.22
C LEU A 46 -8.40 -15.06 5.88
N ASP A 47 -9.27 -16.04 5.65
CA ASP A 47 -10.05 -16.15 4.41
C ASP A 47 -10.95 -14.93 4.16
N VAL A 48 -11.54 -14.37 5.21
CA VAL A 48 -12.35 -13.14 5.12
C VAL A 48 -11.51 -11.93 4.72
N VAL A 49 -10.25 -11.88 5.17
CA VAL A 49 -9.30 -10.82 4.78
C VAL A 49 -8.89 -11.01 3.33
N LEU A 50 -8.59 -12.24 2.93
CA LEU A 50 -8.24 -12.56 1.54
C LEU A 50 -9.37 -12.16 0.59
N GLN A 51 -10.61 -12.57 0.89
CA GLN A 51 -11.78 -12.22 0.09
C GLN A 51 -11.91 -10.70 -0.02
N ARG A 52 -11.76 -9.99 1.11
CA ARG A 52 -11.87 -8.53 1.14
C ARG A 52 -10.76 -7.83 0.34
N LEU A 53 -9.53 -8.34 0.37
CA LEU A 53 -8.41 -7.81 -0.42
C LEU A 53 -8.63 -8.01 -1.94
N VAL A 54 -9.30 -9.10 -2.32
CA VAL A 54 -9.67 -9.40 -3.71
C VAL A 54 -10.82 -8.51 -4.18
N ASP A 55 -11.87 -8.36 -3.36
CA ASP A 55 -13.06 -7.59 -3.74
C ASP A 55 -12.80 -6.08 -3.80
N ASP A 56 -12.02 -5.55 -2.85
CA ASP A 56 -11.62 -4.12 -2.82
C ASP A 56 -10.36 -3.87 -3.69
N ALA A 57 -10.02 -4.78 -4.61
CA ALA A 57 -8.96 -4.51 -5.58
C ALA A 57 -9.45 -3.49 -6.62
N PRO A 58 -8.67 -2.43 -6.88
CA PRO A 58 -9.10 -1.37 -7.76
C PRO A 58 -9.25 -1.88 -9.20
N GLN A 59 -10.48 -1.86 -9.70
CA GLN A 59 -10.81 -2.24 -11.08
C GLN A 59 -10.47 -1.10 -12.05
N GLY A 60 -9.21 -0.66 -12.08
CA GLY A 60 -8.74 0.41 -12.98
C GLY A 60 -8.28 1.71 -12.30
N SER A 61 -8.05 1.73 -10.98
CA SER A 61 -7.59 2.95 -10.31
C SER A 61 -6.06 3.12 -10.36
N ALA A 62 -5.59 4.37 -10.46
CA ALA A 62 -4.17 4.72 -10.42
C ALA A 62 -3.45 4.37 -9.10
N THR A 63 -4.17 3.90 -8.08
CA THR A 63 -3.63 3.68 -6.73
C THR A 63 -2.70 2.48 -6.61
N ASP A 64 -2.84 1.44 -7.44
CA ASP A 64 -1.94 0.28 -7.41
C ASP A 64 -0.50 0.67 -7.79
N ALA A 65 -0.35 1.36 -8.91
CA ALA A 65 0.96 1.79 -9.38
C ALA A 65 1.57 2.85 -8.47
N LEU A 66 0.74 3.77 -7.96
CA LEU A 66 1.18 4.77 -7.00
C LEU A 66 1.62 4.13 -5.66
N ALA A 67 0.94 3.07 -5.18
CA ALA A 67 1.34 2.37 -3.96
C ALA A 67 2.75 1.76 -4.08
N ALA A 68 3.08 1.18 -5.23
CA ALA A 68 4.42 0.66 -5.49
C ALA A 68 5.49 1.76 -5.49
N LEU A 69 5.17 2.94 -6.05
CA LEU A 69 6.07 4.09 -6.02
C LEU A 69 6.25 4.67 -4.61
N LEU A 70 5.17 4.79 -3.84
CA LEU A 70 5.18 5.41 -2.52
C LEU A 70 5.83 4.51 -1.47
N ARG A 71 5.55 3.21 -1.50
CA ARG A 71 5.91 2.26 -0.44
C ARG A 71 6.72 1.05 -0.96
N PRO A 72 7.82 1.27 -1.70
CA PRO A 72 8.69 0.17 -2.12
C PRO A 72 9.33 -0.48 -0.88
N PRO A 73 9.53 -1.81 -0.85
CA PRO A 73 9.99 -2.52 0.34
C PRO A 73 11.40 -2.14 0.79
N GLU A 74 12.24 -1.53 -0.07
CA GLU A 74 13.62 -1.18 0.23
C GLU A 74 13.79 0.18 0.89
N GLN A 75 12.77 1.05 0.83
CA GLN A 75 12.89 2.43 1.27
C GLN A 75 11.92 2.70 2.40
N SER A 76 12.39 3.28 3.51
CA SER A 76 11.53 3.90 4.52
C SER A 76 11.41 5.39 4.21
N ARG A 77 10.19 5.90 4.18
CA ARG A 77 9.91 7.32 3.97
C ARG A 77 9.02 7.83 5.10
N ASP A 78 9.10 9.11 5.38
CA ASP A 78 8.18 9.74 6.30
C ASP A 78 6.76 9.74 5.70
N GLU A 79 5.78 9.38 6.52
CA GLU A 79 4.39 9.28 6.09
C GLU A 79 3.83 10.63 5.64
N ALA A 80 4.27 11.73 6.25
CA ALA A 80 3.89 13.07 5.81
C ALA A 80 4.31 13.33 4.35
N GLN A 81 5.48 12.82 3.95
CA GLN A 81 5.95 12.93 2.57
C GLN A 81 5.18 12.01 1.61
N GLU A 82 4.84 10.80 2.04
CA GLU A 82 3.99 9.89 1.26
C GLU A 82 2.61 10.52 0.99
N ILE A 83 2.01 11.15 2.00
CA ILE A 83 0.71 11.82 1.90
C ILE A 83 0.80 13.06 1.01
N ASP A 84 1.83 13.91 1.14
CA ASP A 84 2.01 15.08 0.28
C ASP A 84 2.07 14.68 -1.20
N TRP A 85 2.84 13.63 -1.53
CA TRP A 85 2.91 13.13 -2.90
C TRP A 85 1.59 12.51 -3.37
N ALA A 86 0.91 11.75 -2.50
CA ALA A 86 -0.40 11.18 -2.81
C ALA A 86 -1.45 12.27 -3.09
N VAL A 87 -1.47 13.37 -2.32
CA VAL A 87 -2.39 14.50 -2.55
C VAL A 87 -2.12 15.16 -3.90
N ARG A 88 -0.85 15.40 -4.26
CA ARG A 88 -0.51 16.00 -5.56
C ARG A 88 -0.93 15.11 -6.73
N HIS A 89 -0.69 13.80 -6.61
CA HIS A 89 -1.13 12.83 -7.60
C HIS A 89 -2.67 12.78 -7.71
N TRP A 90 -3.37 12.75 -6.57
CA TRP A 90 -4.83 12.80 -6.51
C TRP A 90 -5.40 14.03 -7.22
N GLN A 91 -4.87 15.22 -6.94
CA GLN A 91 -5.28 16.47 -7.59
C GLN A 91 -5.08 16.43 -9.11
N ALA A 92 -3.97 15.85 -9.56
CA ALA A 92 -3.67 15.74 -10.99
C ALA A 92 -4.57 14.73 -11.70
N CYS A 93 -4.83 13.55 -11.11
CA CYS A 93 -5.80 12.59 -11.64
C CYS A 93 -7.22 13.17 -11.66
N ARG A 94 -7.61 13.91 -10.61
CA ARG A 94 -8.90 14.59 -10.53
C ARG A 94 -9.05 15.62 -11.65
N ALA A 95 -8.04 16.46 -11.86
CA ALA A 95 -8.04 17.43 -12.96
C ALA A 95 -8.09 16.77 -14.35
N ALA A 96 -7.58 15.55 -14.48
CA ALA A 96 -7.62 14.75 -15.71
C ALA A 96 -8.90 13.91 -15.87
N GLY A 97 -9.82 13.92 -14.90
CA GLY A 97 -11.04 13.09 -14.94
C GLY A 97 -10.78 11.58 -14.88
N GLN A 98 -9.68 11.17 -14.23
CA GLN A 98 -9.22 9.77 -14.15
C GLN A 98 -9.62 9.05 -12.85
N LEU A 99 -10.45 9.67 -12.02
CA LEU A 99 -10.93 9.11 -10.75
C LEU A 99 -12.39 8.72 -10.87
N ASP A 100 -12.81 7.70 -10.12
CA ASP A 100 -14.23 7.43 -9.91
C ASP A 100 -14.83 8.38 -8.87
N GLU A 101 -16.16 8.41 -8.79
CA GLU A 101 -16.93 9.36 -7.97
C GLU A 101 -16.48 9.39 -6.49
N GLU A 102 -16.27 8.23 -5.88
CA GLU A 102 -15.86 8.13 -4.48
C GLU A 102 -14.47 8.72 -4.26
N THR A 103 -13.50 8.31 -5.09
CA THR A 103 -12.12 8.78 -4.95
C THR A 103 -11.91 10.20 -5.44
N GLU A 104 -12.73 10.70 -6.35
CA GLU A 104 -12.67 12.08 -6.83
C GLU A 104 -13.08 13.08 -5.72
N THR A 105 -14.07 12.70 -4.91
CA THR A 105 -14.68 13.58 -3.91
C THR A 105 -14.02 13.48 -2.53
N ASP A 106 -13.36 12.35 -2.21
CA ASP A 106 -12.71 12.12 -0.93
C ASP A 106 -11.27 11.61 -1.08
N PHE A 107 -10.31 12.47 -0.69
CA PHE A 107 -8.90 12.07 -0.62
C PHE A 107 -8.64 10.95 0.38
N GLY A 108 -9.42 10.86 1.48
CA GLY A 108 -9.32 9.79 2.45
C GLY A 108 -9.61 8.42 1.85
N GLU A 109 -10.61 8.33 0.97
CA GLU A 109 -10.90 7.12 0.21
C GLU A 109 -9.80 6.80 -0.81
N TYR A 110 -9.30 7.82 -1.51
CA TYR A 110 -8.15 7.67 -2.40
C TYR A 110 -6.91 7.12 -1.67
N TRP A 111 -6.60 7.69 -0.51
CA TRP A 111 -5.51 7.23 0.35
C TRP A 111 -5.75 5.82 0.87
N ARG A 112 -6.97 5.49 1.32
CA ARG A 112 -7.35 4.13 1.72
C ARG A 112 -7.03 3.12 0.64
N ARG A 113 -7.40 3.42 -0.62
CA ARG A 113 -7.13 2.53 -1.75
C ARG A 113 -5.63 2.33 -2.00
N ILE A 114 -4.82 3.39 -1.89
CA ILE A 114 -3.35 3.27 -1.95
C ILE A 114 -2.83 2.34 -0.85
N GLU A 115 -3.30 2.49 0.40
CA GLU A 115 -2.82 1.65 1.50
C GLU A 115 -3.19 0.18 1.31
N TRP A 116 -4.39 -0.08 0.79
CA TRP A 116 -4.87 -1.43 0.48
C TRP A 116 -4.17 -2.03 -0.74
N SER A 117 -3.75 -1.21 -1.70
CA SER A 117 -2.88 -1.64 -2.78
C SER A 117 -1.48 -2.01 -2.28
N ALA A 118 -0.93 -1.20 -1.38
CA ALA A 118 0.37 -1.48 -0.76
C ALA A 118 0.32 -2.79 0.03
N ILE A 119 -0.73 -3.03 0.83
CA ILE A 119 -0.81 -4.27 1.63
C ILE A 119 -0.90 -5.51 0.73
N ARG A 120 -1.62 -5.46 -0.40
CA ARG A 120 -1.66 -6.55 -1.39
C ARG A 120 -0.26 -6.84 -1.94
N GLN A 121 0.45 -5.81 -2.39
CA GLN A 121 1.80 -5.95 -2.93
C GLN A 121 2.77 -6.48 -1.87
N HIS A 122 2.70 -5.98 -0.64
CA HIS A 122 3.54 -6.43 0.47
C HIS A 122 3.28 -7.88 0.84
N LEU A 123 2.02 -8.33 0.83
CA LEU A 123 1.67 -9.73 1.07
C LEU A 123 2.22 -10.64 -0.05
N VAL A 124 2.09 -10.25 -1.32
CA VAL A 124 2.66 -11.01 -2.44
C VAL A 124 4.17 -11.16 -2.29
N LEU A 125 4.88 -10.07 -2.02
CA LEU A 125 6.34 -10.09 -1.81
C LEU A 125 6.74 -10.92 -0.58
N LEU A 126 5.97 -10.85 0.50
CA LEU A 126 6.18 -11.65 1.70
C LEU A 126 6.05 -13.15 1.41
N GLY A 127 5.04 -13.55 0.62
CA GLY A 127 4.86 -14.93 0.17
C GLY A 127 5.99 -15.43 -0.73
N GLN A 128 6.65 -14.52 -1.46
CA GLN A 128 7.80 -14.82 -2.31
C GLN A 128 9.14 -14.87 -1.57
N GLY A 129 9.16 -14.58 -0.26
CA GLY A 129 10.40 -14.58 0.53
C GLY A 129 11.31 -13.38 0.25
N HIS A 130 10.73 -12.20 0.00
CA HIS A 130 11.48 -10.98 -0.25
C HIS A 130 12.46 -10.65 0.89
N ALA A 131 13.65 -10.14 0.55
CA ALA A 131 14.75 -9.90 1.51
C ALA A 131 14.37 -8.93 2.65
N GLU A 132 13.54 -7.93 2.35
CA GLU A 132 13.03 -6.94 3.32
C GLU A 132 11.83 -7.44 4.15
N GLU A 133 11.76 -8.73 4.49
CA GLU A 133 10.64 -9.37 5.20
C GLU A 133 10.19 -8.58 6.44
N ARG A 134 11.14 -8.16 7.29
CA ARG A 134 10.83 -7.41 8.51
C ARG A 134 10.12 -6.08 8.22
N ARG A 135 10.52 -5.37 7.16
CA ARG A 135 9.91 -4.09 6.78
C ARG A 135 8.51 -4.29 6.20
N LEU A 136 8.33 -5.34 5.40
CA LEU A 136 7.03 -5.75 4.88
C LEU A 136 6.06 -6.06 6.03
N LEU A 137 6.47 -6.89 6.99
CA LEU A 137 5.67 -7.24 8.16
C LEU A 137 5.28 -6.00 8.98
N ALA A 138 6.23 -5.10 9.24
CA ALA A 138 5.98 -3.86 9.96
C ALA A 138 4.96 -2.94 9.25
N ARG A 139 5.00 -2.85 7.92
CA ARG A 139 4.01 -2.09 7.13
C ARG A 139 2.64 -2.76 7.13
N ILE A 140 2.59 -4.08 7.00
CA ILE A 140 1.36 -4.86 7.08
C ILE A 140 0.71 -4.66 8.46
N ALA A 141 1.49 -4.72 9.56
CA ALA A 141 1.03 -4.43 10.91
C ALA A 141 0.44 -3.02 11.00
N LYS A 142 1.20 -2.01 10.57
CA LYS A 142 0.79 -0.59 10.60
C LYS A 142 -0.52 -0.36 9.85
N THR A 143 -0.66 -0.88 8.63
CA THR A 143 -1.88 -0.71 7.81
C THR A 143 -3.04 -1.50 8.39
N SER A 144 -2.83 -2.74 8.86
CA SER A 144 -3.89 -3.57 9.45
C SER A 144 -4.51 -2.93 10.70
N ALA A 145 -3.73 -2.15 11.45
CA ALA A 145 -4.19 -1.44 12.64
C ALA A 145 -5.14 -0.26 12.34
N ARG A 146 -5.20 0.21 11.10
CA ARG A 146 -5.98 1.40 10.69
C ARG A 146 -7.40 1.08 10.28
N TYR A 147 -7.63 -0.11 9.73
CA TYR A 147 -8.89 -0.45 9.07
C TYR A 147 -9.59 -1.59 9.80
N VAL A 148 -10.85 -1.35 10.20
CA VAL A 148 -11.69 -2.37 10.85
C VAL A 148 -11.83 -3.63 9.99
N ALA A 149 -11.92 -3.47 8.66
CA ALA A 149 -11.98 -4.58 7.72
C ALA A 149 -10.73 -5.50 7.74
N LEU A 150 -9.59 -5.00 8.24
CA LEU A 150 -8.35 -5.76 8.41
C LEU A 150 -8.17 -6.25 9.85
N GLY A 151 -9.21 -6.21 10.70
CA GLY A 151 -9.12 -6.55 12.12
C GLY A 151 -8.64 -7.97 12.40
N PHE A 152 -9.02 -8.96 11.58
CA PHE A 152 -8.49 -10.33 11.72
C PHE A 152 -7.00 -10.40 11.42
N LEU A 153 -6.53 -9.68 10.39
CA LEU A 153 -5.10 -9.58 10.07
C LEU A 153 -4.33 -8.89 11.18
N LYS A 154 -4.85 -7.79 11.74
CA LYS A 154 -4.27 -7.10 12.89
C LYS A 154 -4.07 -8.07 14.06
N ARG A 155 -5.10 -8.82 14.44
CA ARG A 155 -5.04 -9.77 15.56
C ARG A 155 -4.04 -10.90 15.32
N ALA A 156 -3.97 -11.42 14.09
CA ALA A 156 -2.99 -12.42 13.71
C ALA A 156 -1.55 -11.86 13.80
N MET A 157 -1.34 -10.64 13.30
CA MET A 157 -0.06 -9.94 13.41
C MET A 157 0.34 -9.70 14.86
N GLU A 158 -0.57 -9.23 15.72
CA GLU A 158 -0.30 -9.02 17.16
C GLU A 158 0.06 -10.32 17.88
N ALA A 159 -0.61 -11.42 17.54
CA ALA A 159 -0.33 -12.71 18.16
C ALA A 159 1.03 -13.28 17.74
N ARG A 160 1.45 -13.04 16.50
CA ARG A 160 2.68 -13.60 15.93
C ARG A 160 3.91 -12.70 16.09
N TYR A 161 3.71 -11.39 15.99
CA TYR A 161 4.73 -10.34 15.94
C TYR A 161 4.36 -9.16 16.84
N PRO A 162 4.25 -9.36 18.17
CA PRO A 162 3.83 -8.31 19.09
C PRO A 162 4.76 -7.08 19.06
N GLU A 163 6.04 -7.24 18.67
CA GLU A 163 7.02 -6.15 18.65
C GLU A 163 6.67 -5.01 17.69
N PHE A 164 5.77 -5.23 16.71
CA PHE A 164 5.30 -4.19 15.80
C PHE A 164 4.19 -3.32 16.38
N PHE A 165 3.66 -3.68 17.55
CA PHE A 165 2.55 -3.00 18.22
C PHE A 165 2.96 -2.32 19.53
N ASP A 166 4.22 -2.47 19.95
CA ASP A 166 4.77 -1.79 21.11
C ASP A 166 4.87 -0.27 20.87
N LEU A 167 4.57 0.50 21.93
CA LEU A 167 4.72 1.95 21.92
C LEU A 167 6.20 2.32 21.68
N GLY A 168 6.49 2.92 20.52
CA GLY A 168 7.83 3.34 20.12
C GLY A 168 8.43 2.58 18.94
N PHE A 169 7.75 1.57 18.39
CA PHE A 169 8.19 0.92 17.16
C PHE A 169 8.27 1.94 16.01
N SER A 170 9.41 1.97 15.32
CA SER A 170 9.66 2.81 14.17
C SER A 170 10.43 2.03 13.11
N LEU A 171 10.11 2.29 11.84
CA LEU A 171 10.80 1.76 10.67
C LEU A 171 12.14 2.49 10.37
N ARG A 172 12.56 3.40 11.25
CA ARG A 172 13.80 4.18 11.10
C ARG A 172 15.02 3.36 11.49
#